data_AF-A0AAE1EBD8-F1
#
_entry.id   AF-A0AAE1EBD8-F1
#
_cell.length_a   1.000
_cell.length_b   1.000
_cell.length_c   1.000
_cell.angle_alpha   90.00
_cell.angle_beta   90.00
_cell.angle_gamma   90.00
#
_symmetry.space_group_name_H-M   'P 1'
#
loop_
_entity.id
_entity.type
_entity.pdbx_description
1 polymer ?
#
loop_
_entity_poly.entity_id
_entity_poly.type
_entity_poly.pdbx_seq_one_letter_code
_entity_poly.pdbx_strand_id
1 'polypeptide(L)'
;MGISKAGSRTEGLKHLMRISKAGSRTEGLRHLMGISKAGSRTEGLRHLMRTSKAGSRTEGLKHLMGISKAGSRTEGLRHLMRTSKAGSRTEGLKHLMGISKAGSRTEGLRHLMRTSKAGSRTEGLRHLMRISKAGSRTEGLKHLMRISKAGSRTEGLRHLMRISKAGSRTEGLRHLMRISKAGSRTEGLRHLMRISKAGSRTEGLRHLMRTSKAGSRTEGLRHLMRTSKAGSRTEGLRHLMRTSKAGSRTEGLRHLMRTSKAGSRTEGLRHLMRISKAGSRTEGLRHLMRTSKAGSTTEGLGHLMRISKADSRTERLKHLMRTSKAGSTTEGLGHLMRISKADSRTEGLKHLMRISKAGSRTEGLKHLMRTSKAGSTTEGLGHLMRISKADSRTEVLRHLMRTSKAGSTTEGLGHLMRISKADSRTEVLRHLMRTSKAGSTTEGLGHLMRISKADSRTEVLRHLMRTSKAGSTTEGLGHLMRISKADSRTEGLRHLMRTSKAGSTTEGLGHLMRISKADSRTEVLRHLMRTSKADSTTEVLRQQMRMSKADSRTEILRHLMRISKAESRTEGLRQQMRMSKADRRREALRQQMRISKADTKT
;
A
#
# COMPACT_ATOMS: atom_id res chain seq x y z
N MET A 1 2.84 -78.95 -46.76
CA MET A 1 3.95 -78.46 -45.91
C MET A 1 5.22 -78.50 -46.76
N GLY A 2 5.95 -77.39 -46.93
CA GLY A 2 7.12 -77.34 -47.81
C GLY A 2 8.41 -77.07 -47.05
N ILE A 3 9.38 -78.00 -47.12
CA ILE A 3 10.72 -77.85 -46.55
C ILE A 3 11.70 -77.63 -47.73
N SER A 4 12.27 -76.44 -47.87
CA SER A 4 13.26 -76.17 -48.93
C SER A 4 14.66 -75.94 -48.34
N LYS A 5 15.65 -76.67 -48.88
CA LYS A 5 17.09 -76.51 -48.56
C LYS A 5 17.79 -75.49 -49.47
N ALA A 6 17.27 -75.26 -50.69
CA ALA A 6 17.71 -74.21 -51.62
C ALA A 6 16.67 -73.06 -51.73
N GLY A 7 17.06 -71.95 -52.36
CA GLY A 7 16.21 -70.77 -52.52
C GLY A 7 14.93 -71.08 -53.30
N SER A 8 13.78 -70.58 -52.84
CA SER A 8 12.48 -70.87 -53.46
C SER A 8 11.62 -69.63 -53.69
N ARG A 9 10.94 -69.61 -54.84
CA ARG A 9 9.88 -68.65 -55.22
C ARG A 9 8.53 -69.37 -55.13
N THR A 10 7.53 -68.74 -54.51
CA THR A 10 6.19 -69.34 -54.35
C THR A 10 5.12 -68.28 -54.62
N GLU A 11 4.20 -68.59 -55.52
CA GLU A 11 3.14 -67.68 -55.98
C GLU A 11 1.78 -68.40 -55.99
N GLY A 12 0.68 -67.64 -55.87
CA GLY A 12 -0.68 -68.11 -56.21
C GLY A 12 -1.41 -69.02 -55.21
N LEU A 13 -0.81 -69.45 -54.08
CA LEU A 13 -1.50 -70.31 -53.10
C LEU A 13 -2.40 -69.52 -52.12
N LYS A 14 -3.54 -70.08 -51.70
CA LYS A 14 -4.38 -69.45 -50.66
C LYS A 14 -3.69 -69.43 -49.28
N HIS A 15 -3.06 -70.55 -48.88
CA HIS A 15 -2.40 -70.72 -47.58
C HIS A 15 -1.05 -71.43 -47.74
N LEU A 16 -0.02 -70.98 -47.00
CA LEU A 16 1.29 -71.61 -47.02
C LEU A 16 1.90 -71.69 -45.60
N MET A 17 2.37 -72.88 -45.23
CA MET A 17 3.25 -73.09 -44.08
C MET A 17 4.64 -73.52 -44.56
N ARG A 18 5.67 -72.76 -44.20
CA ARG A 18 7.03 -72.94 -44.73
C ARG A 18 8.11 -72.92 -43.65
N ILE A 19 9.02 -73.88 -43.74
CA ILE A 19 10.27 -73.89 -42.97
C ILE A 19 11.43 -73.92 -43.96
N SER A 20 12.29 -72.90 -43.96
CA SER A 20 13.39 -72.82 -44.91
C SER A 20 14.73 -72.46 -44.26
N LYS A 21 15.79 -73.11 -44.72
CA LYS A 21 17.17 -72.79 -44.34
C LYS A 21 17.77 -71.70 -45.25
N ALA A 22 17.34 -71.63 -46.51
CA ALA A 22 17.81 -70.69 -47.52
C ALA A 22 16.87 -69.49 -47.71
N GLY A 23 17.27 -68.53 -48.55
CA GLY A 23 16.48 -67.32 -48.81
C GLY A 23 15.19 -67.63 -49.58
N SER A 24 14.13 -66.84 -49.39
CA SER A 24 12.84 -67.14 -50.00
C SER A 24 12.07 -65.90 -50.47
N ARG A 25 11.44 -65.98 -51.66
CA ARG A 25 10.53 -64.98 -52.21
C ARG A 25 9.10 -65.53 -52.25
N THR A 26 8.11 -64.74 -51.86
CA THR A 26 6.70 -65.17 -51.75
C THR A 26 5.77 -64.04 -52.11
N GLU A 27 4.86 -64.28 -53.04
CA GLU A 27 3.96 -63.26 -53.57
C GLU A 27 2.52 -63.81 -53.69
N GLY A 28 1.51 -62.95 -53.48
CA GLY A 28 0.12 -63.23 -53.86
C GLY A 28 -0.70 -64.22 -53.00
N LEU A 29 -0.23 -64.60 -51.80
CA LEU A 29 -0.98 -65.52 -50.92
C LEU A 29 -2.01 -64.82 -50.02
N ARG A 30 -3.08 -65.49 -49.58
CA ARG A 30 -3.92 -64.93 -48.50
C ARG A 30 -3.23 -65.04 -47.13
N HIS A 31 -2.66 -66.19 -46.78
CA HIS A 31 -2.04 -66.44 -45.47
C HIS A 31 -0.69 -67.15 -45.59
N LEU A 32 0.33 -66.65 -44.87
CA LEU A 32 1.64 -67.28 -44.76
C LEU A 32 2.06 -67.42 -43.30
N MET A 33 2.46 -68.63 -42.91
CA MET A 33 3.19 -68.91 -41.68
C MET A 33 4.59 -69.44 -42.04
N GLY A 34 5.63 -68.70 -41.63
CA GLY A 34 7.00 -68.99 -42.08
C GLY A 34 8.05 -68.95 -40.98
N ILE A 35 8.93 -69.96 -40.95
CA ILE A 35 10.16 -69.98 -40.15
C ILE A 35 11.35 -70.00 -41.12
N SER A 36 12.22 -68.98 -41.06
CA SER A 36 13.39 -68.92 -41.93
C SER A 36 14.71 -68.67 -41.19
N LYS A 37 15.78 -69.37 -41.59
CA LYS A 37 17.14 -69.06 -41.12
C LYS A 37 17.77 -67.92 -41.94
N ALA A 38 17.62 -67.93 -43.26
CA ALA A 38 18.10 -66.89 -44.17
C ALA A 38 17.02 -65.85 -44.51
N GLY A 39 17.39 -64.83 -45.30
CA GLY A 39 16.57 -63.65 -45.56
C GLY A 39 15.35 -63.93 -46.43
N SER A 40 14.26 -63.16 -46.26
CA SER A 40 13.03 -63.35 -47.04
C SER A 40 12.42 -62.06 -47.57
N ARG A 41 11.84 -62.14 -48.77
CA ARG A 41 11.00 -61.10 -49.38
C ARG A 41 9.57 -61.62 -49.53
N THR A 42 8.60 -60.86 -49.03
CA THR A 42 7.18 -61.22 -49.02
C THR A 42 6.34 -60.04 -49.45
N GLU A 43 5.47 -60.23 -50.43
CA GLU A 43 4.67 -59.18 -51.04
C GLU A 43 3.21 -59.61 -51.23
N GLY A 44 2.27 -58.68 -51.11
CA GLY A 44 0.88 -58.85 -51.54
C GLY A 44 0.02 -59.84 -50.73
N LEU A 45 0.36 -60.13 -49.46
CA LEU A 45 -0.41 -61.06 -48.61
C LEU A 45 -1.51 -60.38 -47.77
N ARG A 46 -2.56 -61.12 -47.41
CA ARG A 46 -3.54 -60.60 -46.43
C ARG A 46 -2.98 -60.70 -45.00
N HIS A 47 -2.43 -61.84 -44.61
CA HIS A 47 -1.88 -62.10 -43.28
C HIS A 47 -0.53 -62.83 -43.32
N LEU A 48 0.44 -62.35 -42.55
CA LEU A 48 1.76 -62.97 -42.41
C LEU A 48 2.13 -63.16 -40.94
N MET A 49 2.48 -64.39 -40.56
CA MET A 49 3.17 -64.71 -39.32
C MET A 49 4.56 -65.24 -39.64
N ARG A 50 5.61 -64.58 -39.14
CA ARG A 50 6.99 -64.95 -39.46
C ARG A 50 7.92 -64.96 -38.25
N THR A 51 8.76 -65.98 -38.19
CA THR A 51 9.97 -65.97 -37.36
C THR A 51 11.21 -66.09 -38.25
N SER A 52 12.18 -65.17 -38.11
CA SER A 52 13.39 -65.18 -38.93
C SER A 52 14.68 -64.92 -38.13
N LYS A 53 15.75 -65.63 -38.47
CA LYS A 53 17.09 -65.32 -37.94
C LYS A 53 17.74 -64.18 -38.73
N ALA A 54 17.71 -64.24 -40.07
CA ALA A 54 18.22 -63.18 -40.95
C ALA A 54 17.17 -62.11 -41.31
N GLY A 55 17.61 -61.09 -42.05
CA GLY A 55 16.80 -59.90 -42.35
C GLY A 55 15.65 -60.16 -43.31
N SER A 56 14.64 -59.29 -43.31
CA SER A 56 13.44 -59.51 -44.12
C SER A 56 12.84 -58.23 -44.70
N ARG A 57 12.32 -58.32 -45.92
CA ARG A 57 11.56 -57.26 -46.60
C ARG A 57 10.10 -57.68 -46.81
N THR A 58 9.18 -56.78 -46.48
CA THR A 58 7.73 -57.06 -46.40
C THR A 58 6.96 -55.87 -46.93
N GLU A 59 6.16 -56.06 -47.96
CA GLU A 59 5.45 -54.99 -48.67
C GLU A 59 3.98 -55.40 -48.93
N GLY A 60 3.05 -54.44 -48.84
CA GLY A 60 1.67 -54.60 -49.30
C GLY A 60 0.80 -55.60 -48.53
N LEU A 61 0.90 -55.65 -47.19
CA LEU A 61 0.17 -56.62 -46.36
C LEU A 61 -0.98 -56.00 -45.56
N LYS A 62 -2.11 -56.69 -45.31
CA LYS A 62 -3.09 -56.17 -44.34
C LYS A 62 -2.58 -56.30 -42.90
N HIS A 63 -2.09 -57.47 -42.50
CA HIS A 63 -1.61 -57.74 -41.13
C HIS A 63 -0.30 -58.53 -41.11
N LEU A 64 0.64 -58.11 -40.26
CA LEU A 64 1.91 -58.81 -40.02
C LEU A 64 2.19 -58.98 -38.53
N MET A 65 2.53 -60.21 -38.14
CA MET A 65 3.15 -60.55 -36.87
C MET A 65 4.54 -61.14 -37.12
N GLY A 66 5.59 -60.45 -36.66
CA GLY A 66 6.98 -60.83 -36.98
C GLY A 66 7.91 -60.86 -35.78
N ILE A 67 8.70 -61.93 -35.66
CA ILE A 67 9.83 -62.04 -34.74
C ILE A 67 11.11 -62.15 -35.57
N SER A 68 12.04 -61.20 -35.42
CA SER A 68 13.31 -61.23 -36.16
C SER A 68 14.55 -61.03 -35.27
N LYS A 69 15.62 -61.80 -35.52
CA LYS A 69 16.92 -61.53 -34.88
C LYS A 69 17.65 -60.40 -35.62
N ALA A 70 17.73 -60.45 -36.95
CA ALA A 70 18.32 -59.40 -37.79
C ALA A 70 17.30 -58.33 -38.24
N GLY A 71 17.79 -57.32 -38.96
CA GLY A 71 17.00 -56.12 -39.29
C GLY A 71 15.92 -56.36 -40.34
N SER A 72 14.85 -55.58 -40.30
CA SER A 72 13.72 -55.72 -41.24
C SER A 72 13.25 -54.38 -41.82
N ARG A 73 12.80 -54.43 -43.09
CA ARG A 73 12.11 -53.33 -43.78
C ARG A 73 10.66 -53.72 -44.04
N THR A 74 9.73 -52.85 -43.67
CA THR A 74 8.29 -53.12 -43.75
C THR A 74 7.55 -51.91 -44.27
N GLU A 75 6.74 -52.09 -45.32
CA GLU A 75 6.09 -50.98 -46.02
C GLU A 75 4.63 -51.32 -46.36
N GLY A 76 3.75 -50.32 -46.29
CA GLY A 76 2.40 -50.40 -46.82
C GLY A 76 1.47 -51.41 -46.12
N LEU A 77 1.47 -51.47 -44.78
CA LEU A 77 0.51 -52.31 -44.02
C LEU A 77 -0.60 -51.56 -43.32
N ARG A 78 -1.72 -52.26 -43.07
CA ARG A 78 -2.73 -51.76 -42.13
C ARG A 78 -2.28 -51.93 -40.67
N HIS A 79 -1.79 -53.10 -40.28
CA HIS A 79 -1.38 -53.40 -38.89
C HIS A 79 -0.09 -54.22 -38.82
N LEU A 80 0.84 -53.80 -37.96
CA LEU A 80 2.10 -54.51 -37.69
C LEU A 80 2.32 -54.72 -36.19
N MET A 81 2.57 -55.96 -35.80
CA MET A 81 3.15 -56.33 -34.51
C MET A 81 4.53 -56.93 -34.73
N ARG A 82 5.57 -56.35 -34.13
CA ARG A 82 6.95 -56.82 -34.33
C ARG A 82 7.75 -56.88 -33.04
N THR A 83 8.52 -57.96 -32.91
CA THR A 83 9.64 -58.04 -31.96
C THR A 83 10.95 -58.22 -32.73
N SER A 84 11.95 -57.39 -32.45
CA SER A 84 13.25 -57.50 -33.13
C SER A 84 14.45 -57.31 -32.21
N LYS A 85 15.54 -58.07 -32.43
CA LYS A 85 16.81 -57.80 -31.75
C LYS A 85 17.58 -56.67 -32.45
N ALA A 86 17.72 -56.73 -33.77
CA ALA A 86 18.36 -55.69 -34.59
C ALA A 86 17.39 -54.57 -35.03
N GLY A 87 17.95 -53.55 -35.69
CA GLY A 87 17.22 -52.34 -36.08
C GLY A 87 16.21 -52.58 -37.20
N SER A 88 15.23 -51.70 -37.34
CA SER A 88 14.16 -51.85 -38.34
C SER A 88 13.72 -50.53 -38.95
N ARG A 89 13.27 -50.59 -40.21
CA ARG A 89 12.66 -49.48 -40.96
C ARG A 89 11.20 -49.82 -41.28
N THR A 90 10.28 -48.91 -40.98
CA THR A 90 8.83 -49.08 -41.19
C THR A 90 8.21 -47.83 -41.73
N GLU A 91 7.54 -47.93 -42.87
CA GLU A 91 6.93 -46.82 -43.61
C GLU A 91 5.47 -47.13 -43.96
N GLY A 92 4.61 -46.10 -43.93
CA GLY A 92 3.26 -46.15 -44.51
C GLY A 92 2.27 -47.14 -43.87
N LEU A 93 2.19 -47.20 -42.53
CA LEU A 93 1.23 -48.09 -41.84
C LEU A 93 0.10 -47.37 -41.09
N LYS A 94 -1.07 -47.98 -40.91
CA LYS A 94 -2.09 -47.39 -40.01
C LYS A 94 -1.71 -47.57 -38.53
N HIS A 95 -1.33 -48.77 -38.11
CA HIS A 95 -1.00 -49.07 -36.70
C HIS A 95 0.27 -49.93 -36.57
N LEU A 96 1.18 -49.54 -35.66
CA LEU A 96 2.38 -50.31 -35.32
C LEU A 96 2.50 -50.52 -33.80
N MET A 97 2.71 -51.78 -33.40
CA MET A 97 3.23 -52.16 -32.09
C MET A 97 4.60 -52.83 -32.25
N GLY A 98 5.64 -52.21 -31.70
CA GLY A 98 7.02 -52.66 -31.88
C GLY A 98 7.81 -52.77 -30.59
N ILE A 99 8.47 -53.91 -30.39
CA ILE A 99 9.47 -54.14 -29.33
C ILE A 99 10.83 -54.33 -30.00
N SER A 100 11.81 -53.47 -29.69
CA SER A 100 13.16 -53.60 -30.27
C SER A 100 14.30 -53.47 -29.26
N LYS A 101 15.36 -54.26 -29.41
CA LYS A 101 16.60 -54.03 -28.65
C LYS A 101 17.44 -52.91 -29.30
N ALA A 102 17.67 -52.97 -30.61
CA ALA A 102 18.39 -51.95 -31.37
C ALA A 102 17.46 -50.83 -31.92
N GLY A 103 18.08 -49.80 -32.51
CA GLY A 103 17.39 -48.59 -32.96
C GLY A 103 16.53 -48.79 -34.20
N SER A 104 15.45 -48.01 -34.32
CA SER A 104 14.50 -48.10 -35.45
C SER A 104 14.20 -46.73 -36.06
N ARG A 105 13.86 -46.74 -37.35
CA ARG A 105 13.29 -45.58 -38.07
C ARG A 105 11.85 -45.91 -38.46
N THR A 106 10.96 -44.97 -38.24
CA THR A 106 9.53 -45.16 -38.50
C THR A 106 8.90 -43.88 -39.01
N GLU A 107 8.16 -43.97 -40.11
CA GLU A 107 7.62 -42.82 -40.82
C GLU A 107 6.18 -43.10 -41.30
N GLY A 108 5.36 -42.05 -41.39
CA GLY A 108 4.05 -42.09 -42.06
C GLY A 108 3.01 -43.01 -41.41
N LEU A 109 2.92 -43.04 -40.06
CA LEU A 109 1.90 -43.82 -39.35
C LEU A 109 0.75 -43.00 -38.80
N ARG A 110 -0.43 -43.61 -38.67
CA ARG A 110 -1.50 -43.00 -37.84
C ARG A 110 -1.21 -43.19 -36.34
N HIS A 111 -0.89 -44.40 -35.89
CA HIS A 111 -0.63 -44.71 -34.48
C HIS A 111 0.58 -45.64 -34.28
N LEU A 112 1.44 -45.30 -33.30
CA LEU A 112 2.61 -46.09 -32.92
C LEU A 112 2.68 -46.31 -31.40
N MET A 113 2.83 -47.57 -31.00
CA MET A 113 3.31 -47.95 -29.68
C MET A 113 4.68 -48.63 -29.80
N ARG A 114 5.71 -48.07 -29.15
CA ARG A 114 7.06 -48.63 -29.22
C ARG A 114 7.72 -48.77 -27.85
N THR A 115 8.28 -49.96 -27.60
CA THR A 115 9.20 -50.21 -26.50
C THR A 115 10.59 -50.50 -27.07
N SER A 116 11.62 -49.78 -26.59
CA SER A 116 12.97 -49.93 -27.15
C SER A 116 14.08 -49.76 -26.11
N LYS A 117 15.17 -50.53 -26.25
CA LYS A 117 16.37 -50.30 -25.43
C LYS A 117 17.24 -49.19 -26.04
N ALA A 118 17.53 -49.25 -27.33
CA ALA A 118 18.31 -48.24 -28.06
C ALA A 118 17.47 -47.07 -28.62
N GLY A 119 18.16 -46.04 -29.11
CA GLY A 119 17.53 -44.83 -29.62
C GLY A 119 16.80 -45.04 -30.94
N SER A 120 15.81 -44.19 -31.23
CA SER A 120 14.99 -44.32 -32.44
C SER A 120 14.57 -42.96 -33.00
N ARG A 121 14.37 -42.92 -34.33
CA ARG A 121 13.83 -41.77 -35.07
C ARG A 121 12.39 -42.06 -35.49
N THR A 122 11.54 -41.05 -35.44
CA THR A 122 10.10 -41.18 -35.68
C THR A 122 9.55 -39.87 -36.23
N GLU A 123 8.87 -39.93 -37.35
CA GLU A 123 8.44 -38.76 -38.10
C GLU A 123 7.04 -38.96 -38.69
N GLY A 124 6.27 -37.88 -38.82
CA GLY A 124 5.01 -37.87 -39.57
C GLY A 124 3.90 -38.76 -39.01
N LEU A 125 3.73 -38.85 -37.68
CA LEU A 125 2.66 -39.65 -37.05
C LEU A 125 1.55 -38.83 -36.40
N ARG A 126 0.32 -39.35 -36.37
CA ARG A 126 -0.76 -38.69 -35.63
C ARG A 126 -0.60 -38.87 -34.11
N HIS A 127 -0.34 -40.10 -33.64
CA HIS A 127 -0.18 -40.42 -32.21
C HIS A 127 0.99 -41.39 -31.94
N LEU A 128 1.82 -41.08 -30.93
CA LEU A 128 2.92 -41.93 -30.48
C LEU A 128 2.89 -42.15 -28.97
N MET A 129 2.96 -43.41 -28.55
CA MET A 129 3.36 -43.82 -27.20
C MET A 129 4.73 -44.51 -27.26
N ARG A 130 5.70 -43.99 -26.51
CA ARG A 130 7.06 -44.54 -26.50
C ARG A 130 7.59 -44.77 -25.09
N ILE A 131 8.11 -45.99 -24.88
CA ILE A 131 8.89 -46.36 -23.71
C ILE A 131 10.32 -46.69 -24.17
N SER A 132 11.32 -45.97 -23.65
CA SER A 132 12.70 -46.13 -24.12
C SER A 132 13.75 -46.01 -23.01
N LYS A 133 14.83 -46.80 -23.08
CA LYS A 133 15.99 -46.57 -22.20
C LYS A 133 16.89 -45.46 -22.73
N ALA A 134 17.24 -45.51 -24.02
CA ALA A 134 18.10 -44.52 -24.69
C ALA A 134 17.34 -43.32 -25.28
N GLY A 135 18.10 -42.29 -25.69
CA GLY A 135 17.57 -41.06 -26.26
C GLY A 135 16.98 -41.24 -27.65
N SER A 136 16.10 -40.33 -28.06
CA SER A 136 15.36 -40.45 -29.32
C SER A 136 15.00 -39.08 -29.89
N ARG A 137 14.85 -39.03 -31.22
CA ARG A 137 14.38 -37.86 -31.98
C ARG A 137 12.97 -38.11 -32.51
N THR A 138 12.12 -37.10 -32.43
CA THR A 138 10.72 -37.19 -32.83
C THR A 138 10.25 -35.85 -33.35
N GLU A 139 9.72 -35.85 -34.56
CA GLU A 139 9.29 -34.65 -35.30
C GLU A 139 7.90 -34.89 -35.92
N GLY A 140 7.15 -33.79 -36.14
CA GLY A 140 5.93 -33.79 -36.94
C GLY A 140 4.75 -34.61 -36.40
N LEU A 141 4.52 -34.66 -35.07
CA LEU A 141 3.36 -35.38 -34.49
C LEU A 141 2.24 -34.49 -33.96
N LYS A 142 0.99 -34.97 -34.00
CA LYS A 142 -0.09 -34.30 -33.25
C LYS A 142 0.03 -34.56 -31.74
N HIS A 143 0.20 -35.81 -31.31
CA HIS A 143 0.28 -36.18 -29.88
C HIS A 143 1.41 -37.16 -29.57
N LEU A 144 2.19 -36.89 -28.51
CA LEU A 144 3.23 -37.79 -28.00
C LEU A 144 3.10 -38.02 -26.49
N MET A 145 3.12 -39.29 -26.08
CA MET A 145 3.40 -39.71 -24.72
C MET A 145 4.74 -40.44 -24.66
N ARG A 146 5.67 -39.94 -23.85
CA ARG A 146 7.02 -40.53 -23.72
C ARG A 146 7.42 -40.83 -22.28
N ILE A 147 7.88 -42.05 -22.06
CA ILE A 147 8.57 -42.49 -20.85
C ILE A 147 10.01 -42.85 -21.23
N SER A 148 11.00 -42.16 -20.65
CA SER A 148 12.40 -42.36 -21.02
C SER A 148 13.38 -42.25 -19.85
N LYS A 149 14.43 -43.08 -19.84
CA LYS A 149 15.55 -42.90 -18.88
C LYS A 149 16.50 -41.79 -19.36
N ALA A 150 16.91 -41.81 -20.63
CA ALA A 150 17.83 -40.84 -21.23
C ALA A 150 17.14 -39.60 -21.84
N GLY A 151 17.95 -38.58 -22.14
CA GLY A 151 17.50 -37.33 -22.75
C GLY A 151 17.04 -37.50 -24.21
N SER A 152 16.23 -36.57 -24.69
CA SER A 152 15.61 -36.68 -26.03
C SER A 152 15.28 -35.29 -26.59
N ARG A 153 15.31 -35.18 -27.92
CA ARG A 153 14.92 -33.97 -28.67
C ARG A 153 13.56 -34.18 -29.30
N THR A 154 12.74 -33.13 -29.35
CA THR A 154 11.35 -33.21 -29.79
C THR A 154 10.89 -31.86 -30.28
N GLU A 155 10.44 -31.82 -31.52
CA GLU A 155 10.10 -30.60 -32.25
C GLU A 155 8.76 -30.78 -32.99
N GLY A 156 8.05 -29.67 -33.20
CA GLY A 156 6.87 -29.61 -34.08
C GLY A 156 5.66 -30.44 -33.63
N LEU A 157 5.38 -30.53 -32.32
CA LEU A 157 4.19 -31.24 -31.81
C LEU A 157 3.08 -30.33 -31.32
N ARG A 158 1.82 -30.75 -31.48
CA ARG A 158 0.69 -30.04 -30.85
C ARG A 158 0.64 -30.30 -29.33
N HIS A 159 0.77 -31.56 -28.90
CA HIS A 159 0.74 -31.95 -27.48
C HIS A 159 1.81 -32.99 -27.10
N LEU A 160 2.54 -32.74 -26.00
CA LEU A 160 3.52 -33.67 -25.43
C LEU A 160 3.27 -33.91 -23.94
N MET A 161 3.19 -35.19 -23.54
CA MET A 161 3.37 -35.64 -22.16
C MET A 161 4.69 -36.41 -22.05
N ARG A 162 5.58 -35.96 -21.14
CA ARG A 162 6.89 -36.59 -20.93
C ARG A 162 7.17 -36.89 -19.47
N ILE A 163 7.60 -38.12 -19.22
CA ILE A 163 8.18 -38.58 -17.96
C ILE A 163 9.63 -38.98 -18.24
N SER A 164 10.60 -38.30 -17.63
CA SER A 164 12.02 -38.61 -17.83
C SER A 164 12.90 -38.55 -16.58
N LYS A 165 13.92 -39.40 -16.52
CA LYS A 165 14.97 -39.27 -15.49
C LYS A 165 15.98 -38.18 -15.90
N ALA A 166 16.48 -38.22 -17.13
CA ALA A 166 17.43 -37.25 -17.66
C ALA A 166 16.77 -36.00 -18.27
N GLY A 167 17.61 -34.98 -18.52
CA GLY A 167 17.23 -33.72 -19.13
C GLY A 167 16.94 -33.83 -20.62
N SER A 168 16.25 -32.84 -21.18
CA SER A 168 15.74 -32.89 -22.55
C SER A 168 15.57 -31.49 -23.13
N ARG A 169 15.74 -31.35 -24.45
CA ARG A 169 15.40 -30.12 -25.20
C ARG A 169 14.06 -30.31 -25.93
N THR A 170 13.27 -29.26 -26.01
CA THR A 170 11.91 -29.31 -26.56
C THR A 170 11.52 -27.93 -27.05
N GLU A 171 11.16 -27.84 -28.32
CA GLU A 171 10.91 -26.60 -29.05
C GLU A 171 9.63 -26.73 -29.88
N GLY A 172 8.97 -25.60 -30.14
CA GLY A 172 7.87 -25.50 -31.11
C GLY A 172 6.61 -26.31 -30.77
N LEU A 173 6.23 -26.42 -29.49
CA LEU A 173 4.99 -27.13 -29.10
C LEU A 173 3.87 -26.19 -28.66
N ARG A 174 2.61 -26.57 -28.91
CA ARG A 174 1.47 -25.83 -28.35
C ARG A 174 1.29 -26.10 -26.85
N HIS A 175 1.35 -27.37 -26.43
CA HIS A 175 1.20 -27.76 -25.02
C HIS A 175 2.21 -28.84 -24.58
N LEU A 176 2.86 -28.63 -23.42
CA LEU A 176 3.76 -29.60 -22.80
C LEU A 176 3.41 -29.86 -21.33
N MET A 177 3.27 -31.12 -20.97
CA MET A 177 3.33 -31.59 -19.58
C MET A 177 4.62 -32.39 -19.37
N ARG A 178 5.45 -31.98 -18.41
CA ARG A 178 6.72 -32.66 -18.09
C ARG A 178 6.85 -32.98 -16.61
N ILE A 179 7.22 -34.23 -16.35
CA ILE A 179 7.70 -34.71 -15.05
C ILE A 179 9.15 -35.17 -15.23
N SER A 180 10.10 -34.49 -14.57
CA SER A 180 11.52 -34.86 -14.68
C SER A 180 12.31 -34.83 -13.37
N LYS A 181 13.29 -35.73 -13.25
CA LYS A 181 14.27 -35.65 -12.14
C LYS A 181 15.34 -34.59 -12.44
N ALA A 182 15.96 -34.64 -13.63
CA ALA A 182 16.98 -33.70 -14.07
C ALA A 182 16.42 -32.40 -14.71
N GLY A 183 17.31 -31.43 -14.86
CA GLY A 183 17.03 -30.12 -15.46
C GLY A 183 16.82 -30.20 -16.98
N SER A 184 16.22 -29.17 -17.55
CA SER A 184 15.81 -29.17 -18.96
C SER A 184 15.72 -27.76 -19.53
N ARG A 185 15.94 -27.62 -20.85
CA ARG A 185 15.69 -26.39 -21.61
C ARG A 185 14.40 -26.52 -22.42
N THR A 186 13.64 -25.45 -22.55
CA THR A 186 12.34 -25.45 -23.22
C THR A 186 12.03 -24.06 -23.70
N GLU A 187 11.77 -23.95 -24.99
CA GLU A 187 11.61 -22.70 -25.74
C GLU A 187 10.39 -22.77 -26.66
N GLY A 188 9.78 -21.62 -26.94
CA GLY A 188 8.76 -21.47 -27.99
C GLY A 188 7.46 -22.26 -27.77
N LEU A 189 6.95 -22.36 -26.53
CA LEU A 189 5.67 -23.04 -26.25
C LEU A 189 4.54 -22.08 -25.88
N ARG A 190 3.30 -22.42 -26.24
CA ARG A 190 2.14 -21.66 -25.76
C ARG A 190 1.84 -21.95 -24.28
N HIS A 191 1.84 -23.22 -23.87
CA HIS A 191 1.57 -23.63 -22.47
C HIS A 191 2.52 -24.73 -21.99
N LEU A 192 3.08 -24.56 -20.78
CA LEU A 192 3.92 -25.56 -20.11
C LEU A 192 3.45 -25.82 -18.67
N MET A 193 3.25 -27.10 -18.33
CA MET A 193 3.20 -27.59 -16.96
C MET A 193 4.45 -28.41 -16.66
N ARG A 194 5.22 -28.01 -15.63
CA ARG A 194 6.45 -28.71 -15.23
C ARG A 194 6.46 -29.06 -13.74
N ILE A 195 6.74 -30.33 -13.48
CA ILE A 195 7.10 -30.86 -12.17
C ILE A 195 8.56 -31.34 -12.25
N SER A 196 9.45 -30.76 -11.45
CA SER A 196 10.89 -31.09 -11.53
C SER A 196 11.60 -31.10 -10.18
N LYS A 197 12.53 -32.04 -9.97
CA LYS A 197 13.42 -32.00 -8.79
C LYS A 197 14.55 -30.97 -8.99
N ALA A 198 15.24 -31.02 -10.13
CA ALA A 198 16.35 -30.13 -10.46
C ALA A 198 15.94 -28.80 -11.13
N GLY A 199 16.90 -27.87 -11.20
CA GLY A 199 16.72 -26.55 -11.82
C GLY A 199 16.58 -26.60 -13.33
N SER A 200 16.01 -25.56 -13.93
CA SER A 200 15.69 -25.54 -15.37
C SER A 200 15.63 -24.11 -15.91
N ARG A 201 15.92 -23.97 -17.21
CA ARG A 201 15.80 -22.72 -17.97
C ARG A 201 14.59 -22.80 -18.89
N THR A 202 13.85 -21.70 -19.02
CA THR A 202 12.60 -21.66 -19.79
C THR A 202 12.36 -20.25 -20.29
N GLU A 203 12.10 -20.15 -21.58
CA GLU A 203 12.07 -18.88 -22.32
C GLU A 203 10.96 -18.90 -23.37
N GLY A 204 10.43 -17.71 -23.70
CA GLY A 204 9.51 -17.52 -24.82
C GLY A 204 8.18 -18.27 -24.72
N LEU A 205 7.57 -18.35 -23.53
CA LEU A 205 6.26 -19.00 -23.34
C LEU A 205 5.13 -18.01 -23.05
N ARG A 206 3.91 -18.34 -23.48
CA ARG A 206 2.74 -17.55 -23.08
C ARG A 206 2.32 -17.85 -21.62
N HIS A 207 2.24 -19.13 -21.23
CA HIS A 207 1.86 -19.54 -19.88
C HIS A 207 2.74 -20.68 -19.32
N LEU A 208 3.22 -20.53 -18.08
CA LEU A 208 3.97 -21.55 -17.36
C LEU A 208 3.39 -21.82 -15.96
N MET A 209 3.12 -23.08 -15.66
CA MET A 209 2.92 -23.59 -14.31
C MET A 209 4.12 -24.47 -13.92
N ARG A 210 4.80 -24.12 -12.82
CA ARG A 210 6.00 -24.84 -12.36
C ARG A 210 5.94 -25.19 -10.88
N THR A 211 6.23 -26.45 -10.59
CA THR A 211 6.57 -26.93 -9.26
C THR A 211 8.02 -27.45 -9.27
N SER A 212 8.88 -26.89 -8.41
CA SER A 212 10.29 -27.33 -8.33
C SER A 212 10.86 -27.37 -6.92
N LYS A 213 11.73 -28.36 -6.65
CA LYS A 213 12.53 -28.37 -5.41
C LYS A 213 13.70 -27.39 -5.52
N ALA A 214 14.46 -27.44 -6.63
CA ALA A 214 15.60 -26.56 -6.89
C ALA A 214 15.25 -25.23 -7.58
N GLY A 215 16.22 -24.31 -7.59
CA GLY A 215 16.11 -23.00 -8.22
C GLY A 215 16.09 -23.04 -9.74
N SER A 216 15.58 -21.98 -10.37
CA SER A 216 15.37 -21.94 -11.82
C SER A 216 15.38 -20.51 -12.35
N ARG A 217 15.76 -20.35 -13.62
CA ARG A 217 15.72 -19.09 -14.38
C ARG A 217 14.56 -19.15 -15.36
N THR A 218 13.76 -18.08 -15.41
CA THR A 218 12.64 -17.94 -16.34
C THR A 218 12.63 -16.54 -16.92
N GLU A 219 12.45 -16.44 -18.23
CA GLU A 219 12.54 -15.18 -18.96
C GLU A 219 11.46 -15.11 -20.05
N GLY A 220 11.01 -13.90 -20.40
CA GLY A 220 10.16 -13.65 -21.57
C GLY A 220 8.80 -14.36 -21.58
N LEU A 221 8.08 -14.41 -20.44
CA LEU A 221 6.73 -15.00 -20.38
C LEU A 221 5.61 -13.99 -20.15
N ARG A 222 4.41 -14.28 -20.68
CA ARG A 222 3.22 -13.48 -20.35
C ARG A 222 2.70 -13.78 -18.94
N HIS A 223 2.56 -15.06 -18.56
CA HIS A 223 2.07 -15.48 -17.24
C HIS A 223 2.87 -16.64 -16.63
N LEU A 224 3.25 -16.52 -15.35
CA LEU A 224 3.93 -17.56 -14.58
C LEU A 224 3.23 -17.83 -13.25
N MET A 225 2.90 -19.09 -12.98
CA MET A 225 2.59 -19.60 -11.65
C MET A 225 3.72 -20.52 -11.18
N ARG A 226 4.34 -20.20 -10.03
CA ARG A 226 5.47 -20.96 -9.50
C ARG A 226 5.32 -21.32 -8.04
N THR A 227 5.56 -22.58 -7.73
CA THR A 227 5.81 -23.06 -6.37
C THR A 227 7.24 -23.62 -6.29
N SER A 228 8.06 -23.10 -5.37
CA SER A 228 9.44 -23.58 -5.21
C SER A 228 9.93 -23.65 -3.76
N LYS A 229 10.74 -24.66 -3.46
CA LYS A 229 11.45 -24.71 -2.15
C LYS A 229 12.66 -23.78 -2.16
N ALA A 230 13.50 -23.84 -3.20
CA ALA A 230 14.69 -22.99 -3.35
C ALA A 230 14.42 -21.64 -4.06
N GLY A 231 15.43 -20.76 -3.99
CA GLY A 231 15.42 -19.45 -4.62
C GLY A 231 15.48 -19.48 -6.14
N SER A 232 15.06 -18.41 -6.80
CA SER A 232 14.92 -18.36 -8.26
C SER A 232 15.04 -16.92 -8.78
N ARG A 233 15.47 -16.81 -10.04
CA ARG A 233 15.53 -15.55 -10.80
C ARG A 233 14.43 -15.55 -11.85
N THR A 234 13.72 -14.44 -11.97
CA THR A 234 12.65 -14.25 -12.96
C THR A 234 12.72 -12.84 -13.51
N GLU A 235 12.64 -12.72 -14.82
CA GLU A 235 12.81 -11.45 -15.53
C GLU A 235 11.81 -11.35 -16.70
N GLY A 236 11.41 -10.13 -17.05
CA GLY A 236 10.66 -9.82 -18.27
C GLY A 236 9.30 -10.51 -18.38
N LEU A 237 8.47 -10.52 -17.31
CA LEU A 237 7.11 -11.08 -17.36
C LEU A 237 6.00 -10.05 -17.20
N ARG A 238 4.84 -10.30 -17.82
CA ARG A 238 3.66 -9.45 -17.55
C ARG A 238 3.03 -9.75 -16.19
N HIS A 239 2.82 -11.04 -15.84
CA HIS A 239 2.21 -11.44 -14.57
C HIS A 239 2.93 -12.63 -13.91
N LEU A 240 3.22 -12.53 -12.61
CA LEU A 240 3.80 -13.60 -11.79
C LEU A 240 3.00 -13.85 -10.51
N MET A 241 2.63 -15.10 -10.28
CA MET A 241 2.22 -15.61 -8.97
C MET A 241 3.29 -16.57 -8.44
N ARG A 242 3.83 -16.28 -7.25
CA ARG A 242 4.91 -17.06 -6.66
C ARG A 242 4.64 -17.44 -5.20
N THR A 243 4.83 -18.72 -4.91
CA THR A 243 4.96 -19.22 -3.54
C THR A 243 6.36 -19.81 -3.35
N SER A 244 7.13 -19.32 -2.37
CA SER A 244 8.49 -19.83 -2.12
C SER A 244 8.86 -19.93 -0.65
N LYS A 245 9.63 -20.97 -0.28
CA LYS A 245 10.22 -21.05 1.07
C LYS A 245 11.45 -20.15 1.17
N ALA A 246 12.37 -20.23 0.20
CA ALA A 246 13.59 -19.42 0.15
C ALA A 246 13.42 -18.07 -0.58
N GLY A 247 14.43 -17.22 -0.44
CA GLY A 247 14.51 -15.89 -1.05
C GLY A 247 14.69 -15.92 -2.57
N SER A 248 14.34 -14.84 -3.25
CA SER A 248 14.32 -14.77 -4.72
C SER A 248 14.50 -13.35 -5.22
N ARG A 249 15.05 -13.23 -6.44
CA ARG A 249 15.18 -11.96 -7.18
C ARG A 249 14.17 -11.93 -8.32
N THR A 250 13.50 -10.80 -8.48
CA THR A 250 12.52 -10.58 -9.53
C THR A 250 12.67 -9.17 -10.08
N GLU A 251 12.69 -9.05 -11.40
CA GLU A 251 12.91 -7.78 -12.10
C GLU A 251 12.01 -7.66 -13.32
N GLY A 252 11.66 -6.42 -13.70
CA GLY A 252 11.01 -6.10 -14.97
C GLY A 252 9.63 -6.74 -15.17
N LEU A 253 8.74 -6.72 -14.16
CA LEU A 253 7.36 -7.24 -14.29
C LEU A 253 6.28 -6.17 -14.21
N ARG A 254 5.15 -6.39 -14.88
CA ARG A 254 3.98 -5.50 -14.71
C ARG A 254 3.24 -5.78 -13.39
N HIS A 255 2.97 -7.05 -13.07
CA HIS A 255 2.26 -7.45 -11.85
C HIS A 255 2.89 -8.67 -11.15
N LEU A 256 3.08 -8.58 -9.83
CA LEU A 256 3.59 -9.68 -8.99
C LEU A 256 2.68 -9.91 -7.77
N MET A 257 2.26 -11.16 -7.56
CA MET A 257 1.75 -11.66 -6.30
C MET A 257 2.75 -12.64 -5.69
N ARG A 258 3.22 -12.38 -4.46
CA ARG A 258 4.23 -13.20 -3.80
C ARG A 258 3.83 -13.59 -2.39
N THR A 259 3.94 -14.88 -2.08
CA THR A 259 3.97 -15.40 -0.72
C THR A 259 5.33 -16.03 -0.45
N SER A 260 6.03 -15.58 0.60
CA SER A 260 7.34 -16.14 0.96
C SER A 260 7.60 -16.24 2.46
N LYS A 261 8.33 -17.29 2.87
CA LYS A 261 8.84 -17.39 4.24
C LYS A 261 10.09 -16.52 4.44
N ALA A 262 11.07 -16.61 3.53
CA ALA A 262 12.30 -15.82 3.56
C ALA A 262 12.21 -14.47 2.82
N GLY A 263 13.23 -13.62 3.06
CA GLY A 263 13.38 -12.31 2.45
C GLY A 263 13.68 -12.36 0.96
N SER A 264 13.42 -11.27 0.25
CA SER A 264 13.52 -11.21 -1.23
C SER A 264 13.76 -9.78 -1.71
N ARG A 265 14.41 -9.67 -2.86
CA ARG A 265 14.69 -8.38 -3.55
C ARG A 265 13.79 -8.30 -4.78
N THR A 266 13.13 -7.17 -4.96
CA THR A 266 12.24 -6.91 -6.09
C THR A 266 12.48 -5.50 -6.63
N GLU A 267 12.59 -5.39 -7.94
CA GLU A 267 12.90 -4.13 -8.62
C GLU A 267 12.07 -3.97 -9.91
N GLY A 268 11.79 -2.72 -10.29
CA GLY A 268 11.22 -2.38 -11.59
C GLY A 268 9.85 -2.99 -11.89
N LEU A 269 8.88 -2.93 -10.94
CA LEU A 269 7.50 -3.39 -11.19
C LEU A 269 6.45 -2.30 -11.15
N ARG A 270 5.36 -2.46 -11.92
CA ARG A 270 4.22 -1.54 -11.82
C ARG A 270 3.37 -1.81 -10.56
N HIS A 271 3.04 -3.08 -10.29
CA HIS A 271 2.23 -3.46 -9.11
C HIS A 271 2.78 -4.71 -8.39
N LEU A 272 2.87 -4.64 -7.05
CA LEU A 272 3.28 -5.75 -6.20
C LEU A 272 2.29 -5.97 -5.05
N MET A 273 1.82 -7.21 -4.88
CA MET A 273 1.20 -7.70 -3.65
C MET A 273 2.13 -8.72 -2.98
N ARG A 274 2.51 -8.48 -1.73
CA ARG A 274 3.45 -9.32 -0.98
C ARG A 274 2.94 -9.71 0.38
N ILE A 275 3.01 -11.01 0.68
CA ILE A 275 2.82 -11.60 2.01
C ILE A 275 4.13 -12.27 2.41
N SER A 276 4.81 -11.79 3.46
CA SER A 276 6.08 -12.38 3.91
C SER A 276 6.21 -12.52 5.43
N LYS A 277 6.88 -13.59 5.88
CA LYS A 277 7.27 -13.71 7.29
C LYS A 277 8.52 -12.88 7.60
N ALA A 278 9.56 -12.98 6.77
CA ALA A 278 10.81 -12.22 6.91
C ALA A 278 10.81 -10.86 6.18
N GLY A 279 11.83 -10.05 6.50
CA GLY A 279 12.09 -8.73 5.92
C GLY A 279 12.51 -8.78 4.46
N SER A 280 12.38 -7.67 3.74
CA SER A 280 12.64 -7.62 2.29
C SER A 280 12.85 -6.20 1.79
N ARG A 281 13.69 -6.05 0.77
CA ARG A 281 13.99 -4.80 0.08
C ARG A 281 13.18 -4.70 -1.21
N THR A 282 12.55 -3.56 -1.43
CA THR A 282 11.76 -3.28 -2.64
C THR A 282 12.07 -1.89 -3.15
N GLU A 283 12.29 -1.76 -4.45
CA GLU A 283 12.67 -0.51 -5.10
C GLU A 283 11.94 -0.33 -6.44
N GLY A 284 11.70 0.93 -6.83
CA GLY A 284 11.23 1.30 -8.18
C GLY A 284 9.85 0.75 -8.55
N LEU A 285 8.83 0.91 -7.68
CA LEU A 285 7.45 0.49 -8.00
C LEU A 285 6.44 1.62 -8.08
N ARG A 286 5.40 1.46 -8.92
CA ARG A 286 4.26 2.40 -8.90
C ARG A 286 3.32 2.13 -7.71
N HIS A 287 2.95 0.87 -7.45
CA HIS A 287 2.06 0.50 -6.35
C HIS A 287 2.52 -0.77 -5.60
N LEU A 288 2.50 -0.73 -4.27
CA LEU A 288 2.83 -1.86 -3.39
C LEU A 288 1.76 -2.06 -2.31
N MET A 289 1.25 -3.30 -2.21
CA MET A 289 0.53 -3.78 -1.03
C MET A 289 1.37 -4.83 -0.30
N ARG A 290 1.65 -4.61 0.99
CA ARG A 290 2.51 -5.48 1.78
C ARG A 290 1.89 -5.87 3.12
N THR A 291 1.90 -7.16 3.40
CA THR A 291 1.69 -7.72 4.74
C THR A 291 2.95 -8.44 5.21
N SER A 292 3.52 -8.03 6.35
CA SER A 292 4.73 -8.66 6.88
C SER A 292 4.76 -8.79 8.41
N LYS A 293 5.38 -9.87 8.90
CA LYS A 293 5.65 -10.02 10.34
C LYS A 293 6.92 -9.25 10.75
N ALA A 294 7.99 -9.33 9.97
CA ALA A 294 9.26 -8.63 10.21
C ALA A 294 9.37 -7.26 9.50
N GLY A 295 10.37 -6.49 9.90
CA GLY A 295 10.71 -5.17 9.34
C GLY A 295 11.21 -5.22 7.90
N SER A 296 11.13 -4.10 7.19
CA SER A 296 11.48 -4.03 5.76
C SER A 296 11.78 -2.61 5.30
N THR A 297 12.70 -2.49 4.35
CA THR A 297 13.08 -1.24 3.68
C THR A 297 12.34 -1.10 2.35
N THR A 298 11.88 0.12 2.07
CA THR A 298 11.16 0.46 0.84
C THR A 298 11.55 1.86 0.38
N GLU A 299 11.98 1.96 -0.87
CA GLU A 299 12.44 3.21 -1.49
C GLU A 299 11.79 3.39 -2.87
N GLY A 300 11.55 4.65 -3.26
CA GLY A 300 11.22 5.03 -4.63
C GLY A 300 9.90 4.46 -5.16
N LEU A 301 8.79 4.62 -4.43
CA LEU A 301 7.46 4.20 -4.90
C LEU A 301 6.45 5.34 -5.07
N GLY A 302 5.46 5.12 -5.96
CA GLY A 302 4.27 5.97 -6.04
C GLY A 302 3.36 5.83 -4.81
N HIS A 303 2.76 4.66 -4.63
CA HIS A 303 1.80 4.37 -3.55
C HIS A 303 2.17 3.09 -2.79
N LEU A 304 2.08 3.15 -1.46
CA LEU A 304 2.31 2.00 -0.57
C LEU A 304 1.14 1.82 0.41
N MET A 305 0.60 0.61 0.46
CA MET A 305 -0.25 0.13 1.57
C MET A 305 0.51 -0.93 2.36
N ARG A 306 0.72 -0.70 3.66
CA ARG A 306 1.49 -1.60 4.53
C ARG A 306 0.73 -1.99 5.78
N ILE A 307 0.73 -3.29 6.06
CA ILE A 307 0.29 -3.89 7.33
C ILE A 307 1.50 -4.64 7.92
N SER A 308 2.03 -4.17 9.04
CA SER A 308 3.21 -4.80 9.67
C SER A 308 3.10 -4.98 11.19
N LYS A 309 3.71 -6.05 11.71
CA LYS A 309 3.87 -6.23 13.16
C LYS A 309 5.11 -5.52 13.71
N ALA A 310 6.23 -5.53 12.98
CA ALA A 310 7.52 -4.96 13.39
C ALA A 310 7.86 -3.61 12.71
N ASP A 311 8.92 -2.97 13.20
CA ASP A 311 9.45 -1.68 12.76
C ASP A 311 9.93 -1.68 11.32
N SER A 312 9.85 -0.54 10.64
CA SER A 312 10.19 -0.46 9.22
C SER A 312 10.50 0.97 8.76
N ARG A 313 11.59 1.10 8.01
CA ARG A 313 12.04 2.35 7.37
C ARG A 313 11.40 2.50 5.98
N THR A 314 10.98 3.72 5.66
CA THR A 314 10.30 4.03 4.40
C THR A 314 10.69 5.42 3.93
N GLU A 315 11.15 5.53 2.70
CA GLU A 315 11.62 6.79 2.13
C GLU A 315 11.11 7.02 0.71
N ARG A 316 11.05 8.30 0.32
CA ARG A 316 10.79 8.77 -1.05
C ARG A 316 9.53 8.16 -1.69
N LEU A 317 8.35 8.41 -1.11
CA LEU A 317 7.05 8.01 -1.69
C LEU A 317 6.11 9.19 -1.95
N LYS A 318 5.20 9.07 -2.92
CA LYS A 318 4.11 10.05 -3.08
C LYS A 318 3.01 9.85 -2.01
N HIS A 319 2.55 8.61 -1.81
CA HIS A 319 1.49 8.29 -0.84
C HIS A 319 1.77 7.00 -0.06
N LEU A 320 1.52 7.04 1.26
CA LEU A 320 1.64 5.89 2.16
C LEU A 320 0.41 5.73 3.04
N MET A 321 -0.18 4.54 3.06
CA MET A 321 -1.12 4.09 4.09
C MET A 321 -0.47 2.98 4.93
N ARG A 322 -0.39 3.18 6.25
CA ARG A 322 0.27 2.25 7.16
C ARG A 322 -0.61 1.88 8.35
N THR A 323 -0.70 0.58 8.61
CA THR A 323 -1.18 0.03 9.88
C THR A 323 -0.06 -0.77 10.54
N SER A 324 0.33 -0.40 11.77
CA SER A 324 1.41 -1.09 12.49
C SER A 324 1.15 -1.28 13.98
N LYS A 325 1.66 -2.38 14.54
CA LYS A 325 1.69 -2.59 16.00
C LYS A 325 2.91 -1.91 16.64
N ALA A 326 4.09 -2.04 16.04
CA ALA A 326 5.33 -1.43 16.50
C ALA A 326 5.60 -0.04 15.86
N GLY A 327 6.67 0.61 16.32
CA GLY A 327 7.10 1.93 15.90
C GLY A 327 7.63 1.98 14.47
N SER A 328 8.05 3.15 14.01
CA SER A 328 8.66 3.30 12.68
C SER A 328 9.13 4.72 12.42
N THR A 329 10.17 4.81 11.60
CA THR A 329 10.67 6.03 10.98
C THR A 329 10.11 6.18 9.56
N THR A 330 9.74 7.40 9.21
CA THR A 330 9.24 7.75 7.87
C THR A 330 9.75 9.13 7.48
N GLU A 331 10.41 9.22 6.33
CA GLU A 331 11.02 10.45 5.82
C GLU A 331 10.63 10.70 4.35
N GLY A 332 10.48 11.97 3.98
CA GLY A 332 10.42 12.42 2.59
C GLY A 332 9.24 11.89 1.76
N LEU A 333 8.00 12.04 2.26
CA LEU A 333 6.78 11.64 1.52
C LEU A 333 5.85 12.82 1.18
N GLY A 334 5.02 12.66 0.15
CA GLY A 334 3.91 13.59 -0.12
C GLY A 334 2.82 13.51 0.95
N HIS A 335 2.12 12.38 1.01
CA HIS A 335 0.99 12.15 1.93
C HIS A 335 1.15 10.85 2.73
N LEU A 336 0.85 10.90 4.03
CA LEU A 336 0.84 9.74 4.92
C LEU A 336 -0.48 9.62 5.69
N MET A 337 -1.10 8.44 5.64
CA MET A 337 -2.13 8.00 6.57
C MET A 337 -1.57 6.89 7.47
N ARG A 338 -1.59 7.10 8.80
CA ARG A 338 -1.01 6.16 9.77
C ARG A 338 -2.01 5.79 10.86
N ILE A 339 -2.13 4.49 11.11
CA ILE A 339 -2.80 3.92 12.28
C ILE A 339 -1.77 3.07 13.04
N SER A 340 -1.39 3.49 14.26
CA SER A 340 -0.37 2.78 15.04
C SER A 340 -0.73 2.60 16.52
N LYS A 341 -0.23 1.52 17.12
CA LYS A 341 -0.32 1.31 18.57
C LYS A 341 0.87 1.92 19.32
N ALA A 342 2.08 1.82 18.79
CA ALA A 342 3.32 2.29 19.40
C ALA A 342 3.81 3.66 18.87
N ASP A 343 4.86 4.18 19.53
CA ASP A 343 5.51 5.46 19.24
C ASP A 343 6.17 5.50 17.87
N SER A 344 6.27 6.69 17.29
CA SER A 344 6.81 6.84 15.93
C SER A 344 7.33 8.24 15.67
N ARG A 345 8.38 8.32 14.84
CA ARG A 345 8.99 9.56 14.35
C ARG A 345 8.62 9.76 12.88
N THR A 346 8.27 10.98 12.51
CA THR A 346 7.92 11.36 11.13
C THR A 346 8.50 12.72 10.79
N GLU A 347 9.18 12.81 9.66
CA GLU A 347 9.82 14.05 9.21
C GLU A 347 9.58 14.31 7.71
N GLY A 348 9.52 15.59 7.33
CA GLY A 348 9.61 16.04 5.94
C GLY A 348 8.47 15.58 5.03
N LEU A 349 7.21 15.75 5.45
CA LEU A 349 6.03 15.42 4.62
C LEU A 349 5.17 16.64 4.27
N LYS A 350 4.43 16.59 3.16
CA LYS A 350 3.43 17.65 2.88
C LYS A 350 2.19 17.49 3.78
N HIS A 351 1.60 16.29 3.84
CA HIS A 351 0.39 16.03 4.62
C HIS A 351 0.46 14.74 5.44
N LEU A 352 0.01 14.79 6.70
CA LEU A 352 -0.10 13.63 7.58
C LEU A 352 -1.48 13.54 8.24
N MET A 353 -2.12 12.37 8.13
CA MET A 353 -3.25 11.97 8.97
C MET A 353 -2.80 10.83 9.91
N ARG A 354 -2.93 11.03 11.22
CA ARG A 354 -2.47 10.06 12.22
C ARG A 354 -3.55 9.73 13.25
N ILE A 355 -3.73 8.43 13.48
CA ILE A 355 -4.52 7.86 14.58
C ILE A 355 -3.57 6.99 15.42
N SER A 356 -3.28 7.36 16.67
CA SER A 356 -2.36 6.61 17.54
C SER A 356 -2.87 6.40 18.97
N LYS A 357 -2.47 5.27 19.57
CA LYS A 357 -2.65 5.05 21.01
C LYS A 357 -1.51 5.66 21.82
N ALA A 358 -0.26 5.39 21.43
CA ALA A 358 0.94 5.94 22.07
C ALA A 358 1.34 7.32 21.51
N GLY A 359 2.37 7.90 22.13
CA GLY A 359 2.92 9.21 21.81
C GLY A 359 3.67 9.24 20.49
N SER A 360 4.21 10.40 20.14
CA SER A 360 4.95 10.57 18.87
C SER A 360 5.58 11.95 18.75
N ARG A 361 6.70 11.98 18.01
CA ARG A 361 7.42 13.18 17.57
C ARG A 361 7.18 13.41 16.09
N THR A 362 6.89 14.65 15.70
CA THR A 362 6.53 15.00 14.31
C THR A 362 7.12 16.36 13.96
N GLU A 363 7.86 16.43 12.87
CA GLU A 363 8.58 17.65 12.46
C GLU A 363 8.42 17.91 10.96
N GLY A 364 8.45 19.20 10.58
CA GLY A 364 8.62 19.63 9.19
C GLY A 364 7.48 19.22 8.25
N LEU A 365 6.22 19.54 8.59
CA LEU A 365 5.05 19.28 7.73
C LEU A 365 4.26 20.53 7.33
N LYS A 366 3.63 20.52 6.15
CA LYS A 366 2.67 21.58 5.78
C LYS A 366 1.34 21.44 6.53
N HIS A 367 0.78 20.23 6.57
CA HIS A 367 -0.51 19.97 7.25
C HIS A 367 -0.50 18.66 8.06
N LEU A 368 -1.01 18.71 9.29
CA LEU A 368 -1.17 17.56 10.18
C LEU A 368 -2.60 17.48 10.74
N MET A 369 -3.25 16.33 10.58
CA MET A 369 -4.44 15.95 11.34
C MET A 369 -4.10 14.79 12.28
N ARG A 370 -4.36 14.96 13.58
CA ARG A 370 -3.98 13.99 14.61
C ARG A 370 -5.11 13.68 15.57
N THR A 371 -5.35 12.39 15.80
CA THR A 371 -6.12 11.87 16.93
C THR A 371 -5.23 10.97 17.78
N SER A 372 -5.07 11.27 19.07
CA SER A 372 -4.22 10.46 19.97
C SER A 372 -4.79 10.32 21.38
N LYS A 373 -4.50 9.17 22.01
CA LYS A 373 -4.78 8.97 23.44
C LYS A 373 -3.65 9.52 24.32
N ALA A 374 -2.39 9.25 23.97
CA ALA A 374 -1.21 9.74 24.68
C ALA A 374 -0.67 11.08 24.17
N GLY A 375 0.27 11.65 24.92
CA GLY A 375 0.91 12.93 24.66
C GLY A 375 1.86 12.93 23.46
N SER A 376 2.20 14.10 22.94
CA SER A 376 3.03 14.21 21.73
C SER A 376 3.71 15.57 21.60
N THR A 377 4.88 15.55 20.97
CA THR A 377 5.66 16.74 20.59
C THR A 377 5.51 17.01 19.09
N THR A 378 5.41 18.27 18.72
CA THR A 378 5.16 18.70 17.34
C THR A 378 5.81 20.05 17.09
N GLU A 379 6.70 20.11 16.10
CA GLU A 379 7.53 21.28 15.79
C GLU A 379 7.48 21.58 14.27
N GLY A 380 7.60 22.86 13.89
CA GLY A 380 7.84 23.27 12.49
C GLY A 380 6.72 22.89 11.53
N LEU A 381 5.49 23.38 11.77
CA LEU A 381 4.30 23.04 10.98
C LEU A 381 3.58 24.24 10.37
N GLY A 382 2.98 24.06 9.20
CA GLY A 382 2.03 25.04 8.63
C GLY A 382 0.70 25.05 9.40
N HIS A 383 -0.08 23.98 9.27
CA HIS A 383 -1.39 23.83 9.89
C HIS A 383 -1.50 22.53 10.70
N LEU A 384 -2.05 22.60 11.90
CA LEU A 384 -2.32 21.44 12.76
C LEU A 384 -3.79 21.41 13.21
N MET A 385 -4.46 20.29 12.99
CA MET A 385 -5.72 19.92 13.67
C MET A 385 -5.47 18.76 14.63
N ARG A 386 -5.75 18.96 15.92
CA ARG A 386 -5.47 17.99 16.98
C ARG A 386 -6.68 17.70 17.86
N ILE A 387 -6.92 16.40 18.07
CA ILE A 387 -7.84 15.87 19.08
C ILE A 387 -7.04 14.97 20.02
N SER A 388 -6.89 15.33 21.29
CA SER A 388 -6.10 14.55 22.26
C SER A 388 -6.76 14.38 23.63
N LYS A 389 -6.49 13.24 24.28
CA LYS A 389 -6.88 12.99 25.67
C LYS A 389 -5.81 13.34 26.71
N ALA A 390 -4.53 13.34 26.33
CA ALA A 390 -3.39 13.61 27.21
C ALA A 390 -2.63 14.89 26.82
N ASP A 391 -1.68 15.27 27.67
CA ASP A 391 -0.88 16.50 27.56
C ASP A 391 0.00 16.54 26.32
N SER A 392 0.29 17.74 25.83
CA SER A 392 1.07 17.89 24.59
C SER A 392 1.78 19.23 24.50
N ARG A 393 2.98 19.18 23.93
CA ARG A 393 3.81 20.35 23.62
C ARG A 393 3.76 20.63 22.12
N THR A 394 3.66 21.89 21.75
CA THR A 394 3.51 22.32 20.34
C THR A 394 4.24 23.63 20.12
N GLU A 395 5.16 23.66 19.16
CA GLU A 395 6.03 24.80 18.89
C GLU A 395 6.06 25.15 17.40
N VAL A 396 6.27 26.43 17.09
CA VAL A 396 6.56 26.97 15.76
C VAL A 396 5.54 26.53 14.70
N LEU A 397 4.35 27.16 14.76
CA LEU A 397 3.22 26.85 13.88
C LEU A 397 2.60 28.09 13.25
N ARG A 398 2.06 27.99 12.03
CA ARG A 398 1.25 29.10 11.46
C ARG A 398 -0.19 29.08 11.98
N HIS A 399 -0.84 27.91 11.98
CA HIS A 399 -2.22 27.74 12.47
C HIS A 399 -2.41 26.44 13.25
N LEU A 400 -3.07 26.53 14.41
CA LEU A 400 -3.45 25.37 15.24
C LEU A 400 -4.93 25.40 15.59
N MET A 401 -5.64 24.31 15.31
CA MET A 401 -6.95 23.99 15.88
C MET A 401 -6.82 22.81 16.84
N ARG A 402 -7.23 23.00 18.11
CA ARG A 402 -7.08 21.99 19.16
C ARG A 402 -8.37 21.76 19.94
N THR A 403 -8.72 20.48 20.11
CA THR A 403 -9.67 20.01 21.12
C THR A 403 -8.96 19.06 22.09
N SER A 404 -8.97 19.37 23.38
CA SER A 404 -8.29 18.53 24.39
C SER A 404 -9.06 18.38 25.70
N LYS A 405 -8.92 17.20 26.33
CA LYS A 405 -9.39 16.96 27.71
C LYS A 405 -8.34 17.27 28.77
N ALA A 406 -7.06 17.16 28.44
CA ALA A 406 -5.92 17.45 29.33
C ALA A 406 -5.21 18.76 28.96
N GLY A 407 -4.24 19.14 29.77
CA GLY A 407 -3.48 20.37 29.67
C GLY A 407 -2.50 20.38 28.50
N SER A 408 -1.84 21.52 28.29
CA SER A 408 -0.90 21.68 27.17
C SER A 408 -0.13 22.99 27.25
N THR A 409 1.10 22.93 26.75
CA THR A 409 1.96 24.07 26.47
C THR A 409 1.97 24.35 24.97
N THR A 410 1.93 25.63 24.62
CA THR A 410 1.99 26.07 23.23
C THR A 410 2.81 27.36 23.11
N GLU A 411 3.81 27.35 22.24
CA GLU A 411 4.75 28.46 22.04
C GLU A 411 4.91 28.78 20.53
N GLY A 412 5.12 30.06 20.19
CA GLY A 412 5.54 30.49 18.85
C GLY A 412 4.54 30.22 17.73
N LEU A 413 3.33 30.78 17.82
CA LEU A 413 2.21 30.47 16.90
C LEU A 413 1.63 31.70 16.20
N GLY A 414 1.25 31.57 14.92
CA GLY A 414 0.47 32.61 14.23
C GLY A 414 -0.95 32.73 14.78
N HIS A 415 -1.78 31.70 14.53
CA HIS A 415 -3.18 31.66 14.96
C HIS A 415 -3.51 30.36 15.72
N LEU A 416 -4.22 30.48 16.84
CA LEU A 416 -4.69 29.34 17.64
C LEU A 416 -6.20 29.41 17.87
N MET A 417 -6.91 28.33 17.55
CA MET A 417 -8.27 28.05 18.01
C MET A 417 -8.25 26.88 18.99
N ARG A 418 -8.70 27.11 20.23
CA ARG A 418 -8.65 26.12 21.31
C ARG A 418 -10.00 25.91 21.98
N ILE A 419 -10.35 24.63 22.15
CA ILE A 419 -11.45 24.16 23.01
C ILE A 419 -10.85 23.19 24.03
N SER A 420 -10.85 23.55 25.33
CA SER A 420 -10.26 22.71 26.38
C SER A 420 -11.12 22.59 27.64
N LYS A 421 -11.00 21.43 28.31
CA LYS A 421 -11.60 21.17 29.63
C LYS A 421 -10.61 21.26 30.81
N ALA A 422 -9.30 21.37 30.54
CA ALA A 422 -8.23 21.44 31.54
C ALA A 422 -7.35 22.68 31.34
N ASP A 423 -6.47 22.92 32.33
CA ASP A 423 -5.59 24.08 32.40
C ASP A 423 -4.56 24.12 31.28
N SER A 424 -4.10 25.32 30.91
CA SER A 424 -3.17 25.47 29.79
C SER A 424 -2.36 26.75 29.86
N ARG A 425 -1.10 26.66 29.42
CA ARG A 425 -0.16 27.76 29.24
C ARG A 425 0.01 28.06 27.75
N THR A 426 0.04 29.34 27.39
CA THR A 426 0.17 29.80 25.99
C THR A 426 1.06 31.02 25.95
N GLU A 427 2.10 30.97 25.14
CA GLU A 427 3.10 32.02 25.01
C GLU A 427 3.33 32.38 23.54
N VAL A 428 3.58 33.66 23.27
CA VAL A 428 4.03 34.19 21.97
C VAL A 428 3.11 33.78 20.80
N LEU A 429 1.93 34.43 20.69
CA LEU A 429 1.09 34.32 19.48
C LEU A 429 0.60 35.64 18.90
N ARG A 430 0.31 35.63 17.59
CA ARG A 430 -0.36 36.76 16.93
C ARG A 430 -1.86 36.81 17.24
N HIS A 431 -2.57 35.68 17.15
CA HIS A 431 -4.01 35.60 17.43
C HIS A 431 -4.40 34.31 18.18
N LEU A 432 -5.25 34.44 19.21
CA LEU A 432 -5.82 33.33 19.97
C LEU A 432 -7.34 33.47 20.10
N MET A 433 -8.09 32.42 19.72
CA MET A 433 -9.48 32.21 20.08
C MET A 433 -9.59 31.02 21.04
N ARG A 434 -10.18 31.24 22.22
CA ARG A 434 -10.27 30.23 23.28
C ARG A 434 -11.68 30.09 23.84
N THR A 435 -12.12 28.84 23.95
CA THR A 435 -13.23 28.43 24.80
C THR A 435 -12.72 27.44 25.85
N SER A 436 -12.89 27.73 27.15
CA SER A 436 -12.41 26.85 28.23
C SER A 436 -13.35 26.76 29.42
N LYS A 437 -13.38 25.58 30.05
CA LYS A 437 -14.05 25.36 31.35
C LYS A 437 -13.11 25.45 32.56
N ALA A 438 -11.80 25.41 32.35
CA ALA A 438 -10.76 25.45 33.38
C ALA A 438 -9.85 26.69 33.22
N GLY A 439 -8.95 26.86 34.18
CA GLY A 439 -8.05 27.99 34.31
C GLY A 439 -6.99 28.07 33.22
N SER A 440 -6.30 29.21 33.12
CA SER A 440 -5.25 29.39 32.10
C SER A 440 -4.39 30.62 32.34
N THR A 441 -3.11 30.48 31.99
CA THR A 441 -2.12 31.55 31.88
C THR A 441 -1.85 31.87 30.41
N THR A 442 -1.62 33.14 30.09
CA THR A 442 -1.44 33.58 28.71
C THR A 442 -0.57 34.83 28.66
N GLU A 443 0.55 34.75 27.95
CA GLU A 443 1.60 35.78 27.90
C GLU A 443 1.99 36.08 26.44
N GLY A 444 2.29 37.35 26.14
CA GLY A 444 2.91 37.77 24.88
C GLY A 444 2.03 37.58 23.64
N LEU A 445 0.82 38.14 23.63
CA LEU A 445 -0.16 37.95 22.55
C LEU A 445 -0.50 39.24 21.77
N GLY A 446 -0.69 39.14 20.45
CA GLY A 446 -1.26 40.23 19.64
C GLY A 446 -2.74 40.46 19.95
N HIS A 447 -3.59 39.50 19.59
CA HIS A 447 -5.04 39.55 19.80
C HIS A 447 -5.57 38.29 20.49
N LEU A 448 -6.42 38.46 21.51
CA LEU A 448 -7.09 37.36 22.21
C LEU A 448 -8.61 37.55 22.22
N MET A 449 -9.35 36.52 21.80
CA MET A 449 -10.78 36.35 22.07
C MET A 449 -10.99 35.18 23.02
N ARG A 450 -11.60 35.43 24.18
CA ARG A 450 -11.78 34.44 25.24
C ARG A 450 -13.23 34.33 25.71
N ILE A 451 -13.70 33.08 25.81
CA ILE A 451 -14.94 32.70 26.48
C ILE A 451 -14.58 31.68 27.58
N SER A 452 -14.71 32.04 28.86
CA SER A 452 -14.34 31.15 29.98
C SER A 452 -15.36 31.09 31.11
N LYS A 453 -15.41 29.92 31.76
CA LYS A 453 -16.19 29.70 33.01
C LYS A 453 -15.35 29.67 34.29
N ALA A 454 -14.02 29.71 34.18
CA ALA A 454 -13.06 29.65 35.29
C ALA A 454 -12.08 30.82 35.26
N ASP A 455 -11.31 30.97 36.34
CA ASP A 455 -10.36 32.05 36.56
C ASP A 455 -9.20 32.04 35.57
N SER A 456 -8.57 33.19 35.34
CA SER A 456 -7.50 33.30 34.35
C SER A 456 -6.62 34.53 34.55
N ARG A 457 -5.33 34.34 34.28
CA ARG A 457 -4.29 35.38 34.26
C ARG A 457 -3.88 35.66 32.81
N THR A 458 -3.72 36.93 32.47
CA THR A 458 -3.36 37.41 31.12
C THR A 458 -2.40 38.56 31.23
N GLU A 459 -1.24 38.44 30.59
CA GLU A 459 -0.16 39.42 30.63
C GLU A 459 0.30 39.79 29.21
N VAL A 460 0.65 41.06 29.00
CA VAL A 460 1.31 41.58 27.79
C VAL A 460 0.52 41.27 26.50
N LEU A 461 -0.53 42.07 26.22
CA LEU A 461 -1.32 41.99 24.97
C LEU A 461 -1.51 43.32 24.25
N ARG A 462 -1.67 43.27 22.92
CA ARG A 462 -2.16 44.44 22.17
C ARG A 462 -3.68 44.61 22.30
N HIS A 463 -4.45 43.53 22.10
CA HIS A 463 -5.92 43.56 22.18
C HIS A 463 -6.51 42.29 22.84
N LEU A 464 -7.47 42.48 23.76
CA LEU A 464 -8.23 41.41 24.41
C LEU A 464 -9.74 41.66 24.33
N MET A 465 -10.50 40.67 23.85
CA MET A 465 -11.95 40.57 24.00
C MET A 465 -12.29 39.39 24.91
N ARG A 466 -13.01 39.64 26.01
CA ARG A 466 -13.34 38.64 27.03
C ARG A 466 -14.81 38.60 27.39
N THR A 467 -15.36 37.40 27.44
CA THR A 467 -16.60 37.07 28.14
C THR A 467 -16.31 36.03 29.23
N SER A 468 -16.63 36.35 30.49
CA SER A 468 -16.36 35.42 31.62
C SER A 468 -17.47 35.40 32.68
N LYS A 469 -17.65 34.23 33.29
CA LYS A 469 -18.49 34.05 34.48
C LYS A 469 -17.71 34.01 35.80
N ALA A 470 -16.38 33.92 35.74
CA ALA A 470 -15.47 33.83 36.88
C ALA A 470 -14.46 34.99 36.90
N GLY A 471 -13.67 35.06 37.97
CA GLY A 471 -12.71 36.12 38.26
C GLY A 471 -11.53 36.14 37.30
N SER A 472 -10.77 37.25 37.30
CA SER A 472 -9.60 37.36 36.42
C SER A 472 -8.67 38.51 36.79
N THR A 473 -7.38 38.27 36.59
CA THR A 473 -6.30 39.28 36.64
C THR A 473 -5.81 39.58 35.22
N THR A 474 -5.46 40.84 34.95
CA THR A 474 -5.08 41.29 33.61
C THR A 474 -4.11 42.44 33.71
N GLU A 475 -2.89 42.26 33.19
CA GLU A 475 -1.77 43.21 33.33
C GLU A 475 -1.17 43.54 31.96
N GLY A 476 -0.82 44.81 31.74
CA GLY A 476 0.00 45.24 30.60
C GLY A 476 -0.64 45.07 29.22
N LEU A 477 -1.86 45.59 28.98
CA LEU A 477 -2.50 45.54 27.65
C LEU A 477 -2.71 46.90 26.96
N GLY A 478 -2.74 46.89 25.62
CA GLY A 478 -3.17 48.04 24.83
C GLY A 478 -4.67 48.31 24.96
N HIS A 479 -5.52 47.40 24.49
CA HIS A 479 -6.98 47.55 24.49
C HIS A 479 -7.68 46.32 25.08
N LEU A 480 -8.63 46.53 26.01
CA LEU A 480 -9.46 45.49 26.61
C LEU A 480 -10.95 45.78 26.40
N MET A 481 -11.69 44.85 25.83
CA MET A 481 -13.15 44.80 25.86
C MET A 481 -13.61 43.62 26.75
N ARG A 482 -14.35 43.91 27.82
CA ARG A 482 -14.76 42.92 28.82
C ARG A 482 -16.26 42.94 29.10
N ILE A 483 -16.84 41.74 29.13
CA ILE A 483 -18.17 41.44 29.66
C ILE A 483 -18.01 40.40 30.79
N SER A 484 -18.28 40.77 32.05
CA SER A 484 -18.12 39.85 33.19
C SER A 484 -19.27 39.86 34.19
N LYS A 485 -19.48 38.70 34.84
CA LYS A 485 -20.41 38.55 35.98
C LYS A 485 -19.73 38.40 37.35
N ALA A 486 -18.41 38.37 37.39
CA ALA A 486 -17.60 38.19 38.60
C ALA A 486 -16.51 39.27 38.70
N ASP A 487 -15.88 39.33 39.88
CA ASP A 487 -14.89 40.35 40.24
C ASP A 487 -13.63 40.27 39.39
N SER A 488 -12.91 41.39 39.27
CA SER A 488 -11.72 41.45 38.42
C SER A 488 -10.76 42.55 38.80
N ARG A 489 -9.46 42.22 38.76
CA ARG A 489 -8.34 43.17 38.88
C ARG A 489 -7.75 43.44 37.52
N THR A 490 -7.38 44.69 37.24
CA THR A 490 -6.81 45.08 35.95
C THR A 490 -5.81 46.21 36.13
N GLU A 491 -4.61 46.04 35.57
CA GLU A 491 -3.49 46.95 35.77
C GLU A 491 -2.79 47.26 34.44
N GLY A 492 -2.29 48.50 34.28
CA GLY A 492 -1.39 48.87 33.18
C GLY A 492 -2.03 48.79 31.79
N LEU A 493 -3.15 49.49 31.57
CA LEU A 493 -3.90 49.46 30.30
C LEU A 493 -3.94 50.81 29.57
N ARG A 494 -3.88 50.81 28.23
CA ARG A 494 -4.12 52.05 27.45
C ARG A 494 -5.61 52.38 27.31
N HIS A 495 -6.44 51.38 26.99
CA HIS A 495 -7.89 51.54 26.83
C HIS A 495 -8.68 50.34 27.38
N LEU A 496 -9.72 50.59 28.16
CA LEU A 496 -10.64 49.58 28.70
C LEU A 496 -12.10 49.95 28.42
N MET A 497 -12.83 49.05 27.77
CA MET A 497 -14.29 49.04 27.71
C MET A 497 -14.83 47.88 28.55
N ARG A 498 -15.65 48.18 29.56
CA ARG A 498 -16.16 47.19 30.51
C ARG A 498 -17.68 47.28 30.69
N THR A 499 -18.33 46.12 30.61
CA THR A 499 -19.68 45.90 31.12
C THR A 499 -19.65 44.83 32.21
N SER A 500 -20.05 45.16 33.44
CA SER A 500 -19.99 44.21 34.57
C SER A 500 -21.17 44.29 35.53
N LYS A 501 -21.48 43.16 36.16
CA LYS A 501 -22.46 43.06 37.26
C LYS A 501 -21.82 42.89 38.64
N ALA A 502 -20.49 42.76 38.71
CA ALA A 502 -19.71 42.52 39.92
C ALA A 502 -18.61 43.57 40.08
N GLY A 503 -17.96 43.57 41.24
CA GLY A 503 -16.96 44.53 41.68
C GLY A 503 -15.67 44.50 40.85
N SER A 504 -14.85 45.54 40.98
CA SER A 504 -13.60 45.61 40.23
C SER A 504 -12.60 46.62 40.78
N THR A 505 -11.33 46.22 40.76
CA THR A 505 -10.17 47.08 41.01
C THR A 505 -9.46 47.35 39.68
N THR A 506 -9.07 48.60 39.47
CA THR A 506 -8.46 49.02 38.20
C THR A 506 -7.37 50.06 38.46
N GLU A 507 -6.12 49.75 38.11
CA GLU A 507 -4.93 50.56 38.39
C GLU A 507 -4.20 50.94 37.08
N GLY A 508 -3.67 52.17 36.98
CA GLY A 508 -2.75 52.58 35.91
C GLY A 508 -3.33 52.52 34.50
N LEU A 509 -4.36 53.32 34.21
CA LEU A 509 -5.12 53.28 32.94
C LEU A 509 -5.11 54.60 32.16
N GLY A 510 -5.02 54.51 30.84
CA GLY A 510 -5.23 55.65 29.94
C GLY A 510 -6.70 56.08 29.87
N HIS A 511 -7.52 55.27 29.20
CA HIS A 511 -8.94 55.55 28.98
C HIS A 511 -9.82 54.40 29.48
N LEU A 512 -10.87 54.72 30.25
CA LEU A 512 -11.84 53.75 30.75
C LEU A 512 -13.26 54.15 30.35
N MET A 513 -13.95 53.26 29.64
CA MET A 513 -15.40 53.30 29.44
C MET A 513 -16.06 52.18 30.25
N ARG A 514 -16.92 52.53 31.21
CA ARG A 514 -17.51 51.58 32.17
C ARG A 514 -19.03 51.69 32.25
N ILE A 515 -19.69 50.54 32.16
CA ILE A 515 -21.10 50.34 32.47
C ILE A 515 -21.18 49.29 33.58
N SER A 516 -21.53 49.69 34.82
CA SER A 516 -21.52 48.79 35.99
C SER A 516 -22.76 48.92 36.87
N LYS A 517 -23.16 47.82 37.51
CA LYS A 517 -24.18 47.77 38.58
C LYS A 517 -23.60 47.48 39.98
N ALA A 518 -22.29 47.35 40.11
CA ALA A 518 -21.60 47.03 41.36
C ALA A 518 -20.42 47.99 41.60
N ASP A 519 -19.90 47.97 42.83
CA ASP A 519 -18.89 48.91 43.32
C ASP A 519 -17.55 48.79 42.60
N SER A 520 -16.77 49.87 42.63
CA SER A 520 -15.49 49.89 41.95
C SER A 520 -14.47 50.82 42.57
N ARG A 521 -13.22 50.34 42.65
CA ARG A 521 -12.05 51.14 43.00
C ARG A 521 -11.20 51.35 41.74
N THR A 522 -10.79 52.58 41.51
CA THR A 522 -10.02 52.98 40.33
C THR A 522 -8.86 53.88 40.75
N GLU A 523 -7.62 53.52 40.45
CA GLU A 523 -6.44 54.30 40.82
C GLU A 523 -5.68 54.70 39.55
N VAL A 524 -5.23 55.96 39.51
CA VAL A 524 -4.40 56.55 38.43
C VAL A 524 -5.00 56.38 37.02
N LEU A 525 -5.82 57.34 36.61
CA LEU A 525 -6.54 57.34 35.32
C LEU A 525 -6.42 58.67 34.54
N ARG A 526 -6.26 58.61 33.21
CA ARG A 526 -6.27 59.83 32.38
C ARG A 526 -7.70 60.26 32.01
N HIS A 527 -8.53 59.35 31.49
CA HIS A 527 -9.90 59.68 31.07
C HIS A 527 -10.90 58.61 31.49
N LEU A 528 -11.97 59.01 32.19
CA LEU A 528 -13.07 58.15 32.61
C LEU A 528 -14.37 58.54 31.92
N MET A 529 -15.06 57.57 31.32
CA MET A 529 -16.47 57.65 30.97
C MET A 529 -17.22 56.56 31.72
N ARG A 530 -18.22 56.93 32.54
CA ARG A 530 -18.96 55.96 33.35
C ARG A 530 -20.47 56.17 33.34
N THR A 531 -21.18 55.04 33.24
CA THR A 531 -22.58 54.89 33.63
C THR A 531 -22.68 53.85 34.77
N SER A 532 -23.16 54.26 35.96
CA SER A 532 -23.26 53.33 37.11
C SER A 532 -24.46 53.56 38.01
N LYS A 533 -24.90 52.48 38.67
CA LYS A 533 -25.93 52.47 39.73
C LYS A 533 -25.38 52.12 41.12
N ALA A 534 -24.06 52.01 41.26
CA ALA A 534 -23.37 51.60 42.48
C ALA A 534 -22.17 52.53 42.76
N ASP A 535 -21.61 52.41 43.94
CA ASP A 535 -20.66 53.34 44.52
C ASP A 535 -19.26 53.18 43.93
N SER A 536 -18.42 54.18 44.18
CA SER A 536 -17.05 54.11 43.71
C SER A 536 -16.08 55.04 44.39
N THR A 537 -14.84 54.59 44.45
CA THR A 537 -13.68 55.38 44.81
C THR A 537 -12.77 55.57 43.60
N THR A 538 -12.24 56.78 43.42
CA THR A 538 -11.25 57.09 42.38
C THR A 538 -10.17 58.02 42.91
N GLU A 539 -8.93 57.58 43.05
CA GLU A 539 -7.89 58.41 43.70
C GLU A 539 -7.39 59.52 42.76
N VAL A 540 -6.73 59.17 41.65
CA VAL A 540 -6.11 60.16 40.74
C VAL A 540 -6.74 60.12 39.34
N LEU A 541 -7.32 61.23 38.88
CA LEU A 541 -8.05 61.30 37.61
C LEU A 541 -7.84 62.64 36.85
N ARG A 542 -7.47 62.60 35.56
CA ARG A 542 -7.30 63.83 34.77
C ARG A 542 -8.61 64.38 34.20
N GLN A 543 -9.46 63.55 33.60
CA GLN A 543 -10.76 63.95 33.06
C GLN A 543 -11.84 62.90 33.33
N GLN A 544 -13.04 63.34 33.70
CA GLN A 544 -14.18 62.48 34.01
C GLN A 544 -15.47 62.94 33.32
N MET A 545 -16.16 62.01 32.67
CA MET A 545 -17.56 62.12 32.25
C MET A 545 -18.40 61.06 32.97
N ARG A 546 -19.43 61.49 33.70
CA ARG A 546 -20.21 60.57 34.54
C ARG A 546 -21.72 60.79 34.43
N MET A 547 -22.44 59.67 34.30
CA MET A 547 -23.88 59.58 34.51
C MET A 547 -24.19 58.52 35.58
N SER A 548 -24.71 58.90 36.74
CA SER A 548 -24.95 57.93 37.83
C SER A 548 -26.09 58.28 38.78
N LYS A 549 -26.54 57.27 39.53
CA LYS A 549 -27.56 57.39 40.60
C LYS A 549 -27.04 57.04 42.01
N ALA A 550 -25.75 56.76 42.15
CA ALA A 550 -25.11 56.32 43.40
C ALA A 550 -23.92 57.22 43.75
N ASP A 551 -23.35 57.06 44.94
CA ASP A 551 -22.37 57.98 45.51
C ASP A 551 -20.97 57.76 44.92
N SER A 552 -20.08 58.74 45.13
CA SER A 552 -18.67 58.55 44.81
C SER A 552 -17.75 59.40 45.66
N ARG A 553 -16.53 58.90 45.82
CA ARG A 553 -15.40 59.68 46.30
C ARG A 553 -14.32 59.75 45.20
N THR A 554 -13.88 60.95 44.88
CA THR A 554 -12.72 61.17 44.00
C THR A 554 -11.71 62.07 44.71
N GLU A 555 -10.44 61.69 44.79
CA GLU A 555 -9.47 62.40 45.66
C GLU A 555 -8.67 63.50 44.94
N ILE A 556 -8.33 63.31 43.66
CA ILE A 556 -7.61 64.27 42.83
C ILE A 556 -8.23 64.27 41.43
N LEU A 557 -8.89 65.37 41.03
CA LEU A 557 -9.60 65.48 39.75
C LEU A 557 -9.32 66.78 38.99
N ARG A 558 -8.76 66.70 37.78
CA ARG A 558 -8.50 67.91 36.99
C ARG A 558 -9.75 68.50 36.32
N HIS A 559 -10.54 67.69 35.60
CA HIS A 559 -11.77 68.16 34.93
C HIS A 559 -12.93 67.17 35.12
N LEU A 560 -14.09 67.67 35.56
CA LEU A 560 -15.29 66.88 35.78
C LEU A 560 -16.48 67.38 34.95
N MET A 561 -17.13 66.48 34.21
CA MET A 561 -18.46 66.65 33.66
C MET A 561 -19.42 65.60 34.24
N ARG A 562 -20.49 66.04 34.90
CA ARG A 562 -21.42 65.13 35.62
C ARG A 562 -22.89 65.44 35.36
N ILE A 563 -23.66 64.36 35.15
CA ILE A 563 -25.12 64.33 35.17
C ILE A 563 -25.55 63.28 36.21
N SER A 564 -25.94 63.72 37.42
CA SER A 564 -26.13 62.83 38.57
C SER A 564 -27.26 63.29 39.49
N LYS A 565 -27.87 62.34 40.21
CA LYS A 565 -28.87 62.55 41.27
C LYS A 565 -28.34 62.34 42.70
N ALA A 566 -27.09 61.90 42.87
CA ALA A 566 -26.51 61.46 44.15
C ALA A 566 -25.34 62.34 44.61
N GLU A 567 -24.93 62.21 45.88
CA GLU A 567 -23.86 62.99 46.48
C GLU A 567 -22.49 62.55 45.93
N SER A 568 -21.55 63.50 45.84
CA SER A 568 -20.17 63.17 45.47
C SER A 568 -19.21 64.06 46.19
N ARG A 569 -18.25 63.43 46.88
CA ARG A 569 -17.13 64.13 47.51
C ARG A 569 -15.96 64.09 46.54
N THR A 570 -15.50 65.26 46.13
CA THR A 570 -14.35 65.42 45.22
C THR A 570 -13.33 66.29 45.90
N GLU A 571 -12.19 65.73 46.26
CA GLU A 571 -11.05 66.48 46.80
C GLU A 571 -10.11 66.85 45.62
N GLY A 572 -9.30 67.90 45.77
CA GLY A 572 -8.33 68.32 44.75
C GLY A 572 -8.90 68.67 43.36
N LEU A 573 -10.14 69.18 43.26
CA LEU A 573 -10.81 69.47 41.99
C LEU A 573 -10.36 70.82 41.37
N ARG A 574 -9.90 70.80 40.11
CA ARG A 574 -9.46 72.04 39.42
C ARG A 574 -10.55 72.72 38.57
N GLN A 575 -11.37 71.97 37.83
CA GLN A 575 -12.48 72.48 37.02
C GLN A 575 -13.70 71.54 36.99
N GLN A 576 -14.91 72.08 37.14
CA GLN A 576 -16.17 71.31 37.17
C GLN A 576 -17.26 71.96 36.30
N MET A 577 -17.93 71.14 35.49
CA MET A 577 -19.16 71.49 34.78
C MET A 577 -20.30 70.56 35.22
N ARG A 578 -21.38 71.14 35.76
CA ARG A 578 -22.55 70.42 36.28
C ARG A 578 -23.76 70.72 35.41
N MET A 579 -24.47 69.69 34.99
CA MET A 579 -25.78 69.83 34.34
C MET A 579 -26.82 69.02 35.13
N SER A 580 -27.67 69.69 35.91
CA SER A 580 -28.79 69.03 36.59
C SER A 580 -30.11 69.20 35.83
N LYS A 581 -31.07 68.29 36.04
CA LYS A 581 -32.45 68.47 35.53
C LYS A 581 -33.12 69.71 36.12
N ALA A 582 -32.71 70.14 37.32
CA ALA A 582 -33.21 71.35 37.95
C ALA A 582 -32.69 72.61 37.24
N ASP A 583 -31.45 72.56 36.74
CA ASP A 583 -30.86 73.68 35.99
C ASP A 583 -31.54 73.84 34.63
N ARG A 584 -31.86 72.76 33.91
CA ARG A 584 -32.66 72.85 32.67
C ARG A 584 -34.07 73.41 32.91
N ARG A 585 -34.73 73.05 34.02
CA ARG A 585 -36.04 73.64 34.38
C ARG A 585 -35.90 75.11 34.77
N ARG A 586 -34.87 75.48 35.54
CA ARG A 586 -34.59 76.88 35.91
C ARG A 586 -34.14 77.72 34.73
N GLU A 587 -33.42 77.16 33.78
CA GLU A 587 -32.95 77.82 32.57
C GLU A 587 -34.07 77.90 31.53
N ALA A 588 -34.90 76.87 31.39
CA ALA A 588 -36.15 76.93 30.64
C ALA A 588 -37.15 77.92 31.26
N LEU A 589 -37.28 77.97 32.60
CA LEU A 589 -38.08 78.98 33.32
C LEU A 589 -37.48 80.38 33.21
N ARG A 590 -36.14 80.53 33.20
CA ARG A 590 -35.46 81.81 32.98
C ARG A 590 -35.59 82.28 31.53
N GLN A 591 -35.60 81.37 30.56
CA GLN A 591 -35.88 81.68 29.16
C GLN A 591 -37.37 82.01 28.96
N GLN A 592 -38.29 81.26 29.57
CA GLN A 592 -39.73 81.60 29.60
C GLN A 592 -40.01 82.95 30.27
N MET A 593 -39.39 83.24 31.42
CA MET A 593 -39.51 84.54 32.09
C MET A 593 -38.83 85.69 31.34
N ARG A 594 -37.78 85.42 30.54
CA ARG A 594 -37.17 86.42 29.66
C ARG A 594 -38.04 86.74 28.47
N ILE A 595 -38.74 85.75 27.91
CA ILE A 595 -39.71 85.93 26.83
C ILE A 595 -40.95 86.68 27.36
N SER A 596 -41.50 86.30 28.52
CA SER A 596 -42.67 87.00 29.11
C SER A 596 -42.38 88.44 29.56
N LYS A 597 -41.12 88.77 29.89
CA LYS A 597 -40.68 90.15 30.18
C LYS A 597 -40.33 90.96 28.92
N ALA A 598 -40.10 90.30 27.79
CA ALA A 598 -39.94 90.97 26.50
C ALA A 598 -41.31 91.35 25.90
N ASP A 599 -42.34 90.54 26.12
CA ASP A 599 -43.70 90.79 25.59
C ASP A 599 -44.55 91.78 26.41
N THR A 600 -44.00 92.36 27.50
CA THR A 600 -44.70 93.36 28.34
C THR A 600 -44.10 94.77 28.24
N LYS A 601 -43.23 95.02 27.26
CA LYS A 601 -42.78 96.36 26.86
C LYS A 601 -42.86 96.51 25.34
N THR A 602 -44.07 96.70 24.84
CA THR A 602 -44.46 97.66 23.78
C THR A 602 -45.97 97.66 23.70
#